data_AF-A0A9D5MCA1-F1
#
_entry.id   AF-A0A9D5MCA1-F1
#
_cell.length_a   1.000
_cell.length_b   1.000
_cell.length_c   1.000
_cell.angle_alpha   90.00
_cell.angle_beta   90.00
_cell.angle_gamma   90.00
#
_symmetry.space_group_name_H-M   'P 1'
#
loop_
_entity.id
_entity.type
_entity.pdbx_description
1 polymer ?
#
loop_
_entity_poly.entity_id
_entity_poly.type
_entity_poly.pdbx_seq_one_letter_code
_entity_poly.pdbx_strand_id
1 'polypeptide(L)'
;MDKERAIKVLTNLSLGRDSRTGAIIPDGRLYLSDDVRNALSVAVYYLTQSSQTREDRHERTMENEARMKGRRVCDVPLQEIRNMLDRWEEDVRIMMDSLEQQDARKKAGRKWTSEELQKLKDLYEAHVPLDEICHLLERRERGVRNMLISLKLMPDTRQTMPGRERAGLPWIPDDFAIPHEMYEKRAPVKKIAERLHRSEYAVFCQMEHLGLYGDEEGYPPQDMRRVDKDALRDMCENGATDDEMAQHFDISVNAVRAYLVYSGIRKGSLGFMVPHNDV
;
A
#
# COMPACT_ATOMS: atom_id res chain seq x y z
N MET A 1 2.49 -7.44 35.62
CA MET A 1 3.91 -7.08 35.42
C MET A 1 3.97 -5.57 35.43
N ASP A 2 4.86 -4.96 36.23
CA ASP A 2 5.01 -3.50 36.27
C ASP A 2 5.46 -2.96 34.90
N LYS A 3 4.94 -1.80 34.50
CA LYS A 3 5.21 -1.16 33.20
C LYS A 3 6.69 -0.85 33.04
N GLU A 4 7.37 -0.38 34.09
CA GLU A 4 8.82 -0.17 34.06
C GLU A 4 9.58 -1.48 33.84
N ARG A 5 9.08 -2.57 34.44
CA ARG A 5 9.64 -3.90 34.26
C ARG A 5 9.40 -4.43 32.84
N ALA A 6 8.25 -4.15 32.23
CA ALA A 6 7.95 -4.51 30.85
C ALA A 6 8.84 -3.74 29.86
N ILE A 7 9.00 -2.43 30.05
CA ILE A 7 9.93 -1.61 29.26
C ILE A 7 11.36 -2.17 29.39
N LYS A 8 11.83 -2.41 30.61
CA LYS A 8 13.16 -2.99 30.86
C LYS A 8 13.36 -4.35 30.19
N VAL A 9 12.35 -5.23 30.23
CA VAL A 9 12.40 -6.55 29.58
C VAL A 9 12.47 -6.41 28.07
N LEU A 10 11.62 -5.58 27.47
CA LEU A 10 11.56 -5.39 26.02
C LEU A 10 12.80 -4.68 25.49
N THR A 11 13.34 -3.70 26.21
CA THR A 11 14.62 -3.05 25.88
C THR A 11 15.79 -4.03 25.96
N ASN A 12 15.83 -4.90 26.97
CA ASN A 12 16.88 -5.92 27.03
C ASN A 12 16.78 -6.88 25.83
N LEU A 13 15.57 -7.30 25.46
CA LEU A 13 15.36 -8.20 24.33
C LEU A 13 15.68 -7.55 22.98
N SER A 14 15.35 -6.26 22.77
CA SER A 14 15.70 -5.56 21.53
C SER A 14 17.22 -5.39 21.36
N LEU A 15 17.96 -5.32 22.47
CA LEU A 15 19.42 -5.31 22.51
C LEU A 15 20.04 -6.72 22.44
N GLY A 16 19.23 -7.77 22.26
CA GLY A 16 19.70 -9.16 22.24
C GLY A 16 20.22 -9.66 23.59
N ARG A 17 19.72 -9.10 24.70
CA ARG A 17 20.09 -9.47 26.07
C ARG A 17 18.96 -10.21 26.76
N ASP A 18 19.31 -11.23 27.53
CA ASP A 18 18.36 -11.94 28.37
C ASP A 18 17.85 -10.98 29.46
N SER A 19 16.53 -10.84 29.53
CA SER A 19 15.91 -9.83 30.40
C SER A 19 16.03 -10.12 31.90
N ARG A 20 16.40 -11.35 32.27
CA ARG A 20 16.54 -11.79 33.66
C ARG A 20 17.99 -11.76 34.13
N THR A 21 18.93 -12.09 33.24
CA THR A 21 20.36 -12.25 33.56
C THR A 21 21.24 -11.15 32.98
N GLY A 22 20.76 -10.40 31.98
CA GLY A 22 21.52 -9.38 31.25
C GLY A 22 22.57 -9.94 30.28
N ALA A 23 22.69 -11.26 30.18
CA ALA A 23 23.66 -11.93 29.30
C ALA A 23 23.27 -11.75 27.82
N ILE A 24 24.28 -11.67 26.95
CA ILE A 24 24.08 -11.65 25.50
C ILE A 24 23.49 -13.00 25.08
N ILE A 25 22.39 -12.96 24.34
CA ILE A 25 21.75 -14.16 23.84
C ILE A 25 22.51 -14.63 22.59
N PRO A 26 22.89 -15.92 22.48
CA PRO A 26 23.60 -16.45 21.31
C PRO A 26 22.80 -16.26 20.01
N ASP A 27 23.50 -15.90 18.94
CA ASP A 27 22.93 -15.76 17.60
C ASP A 27 22.34 -17.09 17.10
N GLY A 28 21.17 -17.01 16.45
CA GLY A 28 20.44 -18.17 15.92
C GLY A 28 19.05 -18.41 16.52
N ARG A 29 18.60 -17.56 17.46
CA ARG A 29 17.22 -17.59 17.96
C ARG A 29 16.32 -16.63 17.20
N LEU A 30 15.10 -17.09 16.86
CA LEU A 30 14.11 -16.38 16.03
C LEU A 30 13.79 -14.94 16.47
N TYR A 31 13.97 -14.60 17.74
CA TYR A 31 13.72 -13.25 18.26
C TYR A 31 14.89 -12.26 18.09
N LEU A 32 16.00 -12.70 17.49
CA LEU A 32 17.12 -11.84 17.11
C LEU A 32 17.05 -11.41 15.64
N SER A 33 16.00 -11.78 14.89
CA SER A 33 15.80 -11.23 13.55
C SER A 33 15.57 -9.72 13.64
N ASP A 34 16.01 -9.00 12.61
CA ASP A 34 15.88 -7.54 12.55
C ASP A 34 14.41 -7.10 12.63
N ASP A 35 13.49 -7.90 12.07
CA ASP A 35 12.05 -7.66 12.14
C ASP A 35 11.52 -7.72 13.57
N VAL A 36 11.97 -8.70 14.37
CA VAL A 36 11.53 -8.84 15.76
C VAL A 36 12.14 -7.75 16.63
N ARG A 37 13.40 -7.36 16.39
CA ARG A 37 14.03 -6.24 17.09
C ARG A 37 13.34 -4.91 16.78
N ASN A 38 12.95 -4.68 15.54
CA ASN A 38 12.18 -3.51 15.14
C ASN A 38 10.81 -3.48 15.81
N ALA A 39 10.06 -4.59 15.80
CA ALA A 39 8.77 -4.70 16.47
C ALA A 39 8.87 -4.45 17.99
N LEU A 40 9.89 -5.00 18.66
CA LEU A 40 10.15 -4.78 20.08
C LEU A 40 10.49 -3.32 20.39
N SER A 41 11.24 -2.66 19.51
CA SER A 41 11.63 -1.26 19.67
C SER A 41 10.44 -0.32 19.52
N VAL A 42 9.55 -0.61 18.57
CA VAL A 42 8.26 0.09 18.40
C VAL A 42 7.37 -0.10 19.64
N ALA A 43 7.30 -1.33 20.18
CA ALA A 43 6.54 -1.59 21.41
C ALA A 43 7.07 -0.79 22.62
N VAL A 44 8.40 -0.70 22.79
CA VAL A 44 9.04 0.13 23.84
C VAL A 44 8.69 1.61 23.66
N TYR A 45 8.74 2.12 22.43
CA TYR A 45 8.41 3.50 22.12
C TYR A 45 6.98 3.86 22.53
N TYR A 46 5.99 3.06 22.12
CA TYR A 46 4.59 3.31 22.47
C TYR A 46 4.29 3.14 23.96
N LEU A 47 4.94 2.16 24.61
CA LEU A 47 4.85 2.03 26.07
C LEU A 47 5.43 3.25 26.78
N THR A 48 6.48 3.87 26.26
CA THR A 48 7.08 5.07 26.85
C THR A 48 6.17 6.29 26.66
N GLN A 49 5.63 6.49 25.46
CA GLN A 49 4.74 7.60 25.10
C GLN A 49 3.40 7.57 25.85
N SER A 50 2.82 6.39 26.05
CA SER A 50 1.57 6.21 26.83
C SER A 50 1.69 6.55 28.33
N SER A 51 2.87 6.96 28.79
CA SER A 51 3.13 7.44 30.16
C SER A 51 2.85 8.94 30.32
N GLN A 52 2.98 9.71 29.25
CA GLN A 52 2.86 11.17 29.29
C GLN A 52 1.40 11.65 29.30
N THR A 53 0.46 10.84 28.82
CA THR A 53 -0.97 11.17 28.77
C THR A 53 -1.75 10.65 29.98
N ARG A 54 -1.09 10.45 31.13
CA ARG A 54 -1.56 9.52 32.19
C ARG A 54 -1.70 10.12 33.60
N GLU A 55 -1.66 11.43 33.78
CA GLU A 55 -2.00 12.04 35.09
C GLU A 55 -3.49 11.83 35.43
N ASP A 56 -4.40 11.95 34.45
CA ASP A 56 -5.84 11.71 34.65
C ASP A 56 -6.23 10.22 34.83
N ARG A 57 -5.32 9.28 34.56
CA ARG A 57 -5.56 7.82 34.72
C ARG A 57 -5.00 7.25 36.03
N HIS A 58 -4.23 8.02 36.79
CA HIS A 58 -3.53 7.51 37.96
C HIS A 58 -4.50 7.12 39.09
N GLU A 59 -5.62 7.85 39.24
CA GLU A 59 -6.68 7.53 40.21
C GLU A 59 -7.35 6.16 39.96
N ARG A 60 -7.65 5.81 38.71
CA ARG A 60 -8.26 4.51 38.36
C ARG A 60 -7.26 3.33 38.42
N THR A 61 -5.96 3.62 38.45
CA THR A 61 -4.91 2.58 38.46
C THR A 61 -4.61 2.12 39.89
N MET A 62 -4.66 3.01 40.88
CA MET A 62 -4.48 2.66 42.30
C MET A 62 -5.59 1.74 42.82
N GLU A 63 -6.83 1.94 42.37
CA GLU A 63 -7.98 1.11 42.75
C GLU A 63 -7.88 -0.32 42.16
N ASN A 64 -7.32 -0.45 40.95
CA ASN A 64 -7.08 -1.75 40.30
C ASN A 64 -5.81 -2.45 40.81
N GLU A 65 -4.76 -1.71 41.18
CA GLU A 65 -3.58 -2.29 41.83
C GLU A 65 -3.87 -2.81 43.25
N ALA A 66 -4.72 -2.12 44.02
CA ALA A 66 -5.19 -2.60 45.31
C ALA A 66 -5.95 -3.94 45.17
N ARG A 67 -6.71 -4.10 44.08
CA ARG A 67 -7.44 -5.33 43.75
C ARG A 67 -6.51 -6.46 43.26
N MET A 68 -5.38 -6.13 42.64
CA MET A 68 -4.40 -7.09 42.09
C MET A 68 -3.33 -7.54 43.10
N LYS A 69 -2.98 -6.73 44.11
CA LYS A 69 -1.94 -7.06 45.12
C LYS A 69 -2.24 -8.27 46.01
N GLY A 70 -3.46 -8.82 45.95
CA GLY A 70 -3.87 -10.02 46.70
C GLY A 70 -3.82 -11.35 45.95
N ARG A 71 -3.59 -11.38 44.62
CA ARG A 71 -3.62 -12.63 43.83
C ARG A 71 -2.22 -13.01 43.34
N ARG A 72 -1.76 -14.21 43.70
CA ARG A 72 -0.54 -14.79 43.12
C ARG A 72 -0.82 -15.11 41.65
N VAL A 73 0.10 -14.73 40.76
CA VAL A 73 0.01 -14.91 39.29
C VAL A 73 -0.14 -16.39 38.88
N CYS A 74 0.10 -17.32 39.80
CA CYS A 74 0.01 -18.76 39.58
C CYS A 74 -1.43 -19.33 39.62
N ASP A 75 -2.42 -18.55 40.08
CA ASP A 75 -3.80 -19.02 40.27
C ASP A 75 -4.80 -18.42 39.27
N VAL A 76 -4.31 -17.72 38.24
CA VAL A 76 -5.16 -17.16 37.19
C VAL A 76 -5.53 -18.31 36.23
N PRO A 77 -6.81 -18.71 36.13
CA PRO A 77 -7.21 -19.80 35.24
C PRO A 77 -6.82 -19.50 33.80
N LEU A 78 -6.39 -20.53 33.06
CA LEU A 78 -5.99 -20.40 31.65
C LEU A 78 -7.04 -19.68 30.78
N GLN A 79 -8.32 -19.81 31.13
CA GLN A 79 -9.41 -19.11 30.46
C GLN A 79 -9.36 -17.59 30.66
N GLU A 80 -8.93 -17.11 31.83
CA GLU A 80 -8.79 -15.68 32.12
C GLU A 80 -7.58 -15.10 31.37
N ILE A 81 -6.49 -15.87 31.25
CA ILE A 81 -5.32 -15.52 30.41
C ILE A 81 -5.73 -15.44 28.93
N ARG A 82 -6.54 -16.40 28.46
CA ARG A 82 -7.05 -16.40 27.08
C ARG A 82 -7.92 -15.18 26.80
N ASN A 83 -8.86 -14.87 27.69
CA ASN A 83 -9.71 -13.69 27.56
C ASN A 83 -8.90 -12.38 27.60
N MET A 84 -7.77 -12.34 28.30
CA MET A 84 -6.87 -11.17 28.29
C MET A 84 -6.13 -11.02 26.96
N LEU A 85 -5.70 -12.12 26.35
CA LEU A 85 -5.07 -12.12 25.03
C LEU A 85 -6.06 -11.73 23.94
N ASP A 86 -7.29 -12.25 23.98
CA ASP A 86 -8.35 -11.90 23.03
C ASP A 86 -8.69 -10.39 23.10
N ARG A 87 -8.69 -9.82 24.32
CA ARG A 87 -8.85 -8.36 24.50
C ARG A 87 -7.68 -7.55 23.93
N TRP A 88 -6.46 -8.04 24.09
CA TRP A 88 -5.28 -7.40 23.52
C TRP A 88 -5.28 -7.45 22.00
N GLU A 89 -5.71 -8.56 21.40
CA GLU A 89 -5.86 -8.70 19.96
C GLU A 89 -6.91 -7.71 19.43
N GLU A 90 -8.05 -7.58 20.12
CA GLU A 90 -9.08 -6.61 19.79
C GLU A 90 -8.60 -5.15 19.94
N ASP A 91 -7.87 -4.83 21.02
CA ASP A 91 -7.31 -3.48 21.22
C ASP A 91 -6.25 -3.12 20.15
N VAL A 92 -5.43 -4.09 19.73
CA VAL A 92 -4.48 -3.92 18.62
C VAL A 92 -5.22 -3.73 17.30
N ARG A 93 -6.27 -4.51 17.05
CA ARG A 93 -7.12 -4.36 15.86
C ARG A 93 -7.76 -2.97 15.81
N ILE A 94 -8.35 -2.50 16.91
CA ILE A 94 -8.93 -1.15 17.00
C ILE A 94 -7.87 -0.07 16.77
N MET A 95 -6.64 -0.26 17.29
CA MET A 95 -5.53 0.67 17.07
C MET A 95 -5.12 0.70 15.60
N MET A 96 -5.02 -0.46 14.94
CA MET A 96 -4.73 -0.57 13.51
C MET A 96 -5.83 0.08 12.67
N ASP A 97 -7.11 -0.21 12.95
CA ASP A 97 -8.26 0.42 12.29
C ASP A 97 -8.25 1.94 12.48
N SER A 98 -7.84 2.43 13.65
CA SER A 98 -7.72 3.87 13.93
C SER A 98 -6.59 4.52 13.12
N LEU A 99 -5.45 3.84 12.97
CA LEU A 99 -4.34 4.31 12.13
C LEU A 99 -4.72 4.29 10.65
N GLU A 100 -5.40 3.24 10.18
CA GLU A 100 -5.94 3.16 8.83
C GLU A 100 -6.98 4.26 8.56
N GLN A 101 -7.85 4.55 9.52
CA GLN A 101 -8.81 5.66 9.42
C GLN A 101 -8.13 7.04 9.43
N GLN A 102 -7.02 7.21 10.15
CA GLN A 102 -6.23 8.44 10.06
C GLN A 102 -5.59 8.60 8.69
N ASP A 103 -5.06 7.52 8.10
CA ASP A 103 -4.56 7.51 6.71
C ASP A 103 -5.69 7.71 5.67
N ALA A 104 -6.91 7.28 6.00
CA ALA A 104 -8.11 7.57 5.22
C ALA A 104 -8.49 9.05 5.24
N ARG A 105 -8.27 9.74 6.38
CA ARG A 105 -8.58 11.16 6.59
C ARG A 105 -7.54 12.13 6.04
N LYS A 106 -6.30 11.69 5.79
CA LYS A 106 -5.33 12.48 5.01
C LYS A 106 -6.00 12.95 3.71
N LYS A 107 -5.65 14.14 3.19
CA LYS A 107 -6.27 14.82 2.04
C LYS A 107 -6.17 14.00 0.73
N ALA A 108 -6.78 12.83 0.67
CA ALA A 108 -6.80 11.94 -0.48
C ALA A 108 -7.77 12.52 -1.52
N GLY A 109 -7.38 12.50 -2.79
CA GLY A 109 -8.21 12.99 -3.90
C GLY A 109 -8.35 14.51 -4.02
N ARG A 110 -7.99 15.31 -3.00
CA ARG A 110 -7.97 16.78 -3.13
C ARG A 110 -6.90 17.22 -4.14
N LYS A 111 -7.19 18.23 -4.97
CA LYS A 111 -6.19 18.86 -5.85
C LYS A 111 -5.06 19.49 -5.01
N TRP A 112 -3.87 19.56 -5.58
CA TRP A 112 -2.74 20.25 -4.96
C TRP A 112 -2.87 21.75 -5.18
N THR A 113 -2.67 22.54 -4.12
CA THR A 113 -2.65 24.01 -4.24
C THR A 113 -1.23 24.51 -4.52
N SER A 114 -1.10 25.70 -5.10
CA SER A 114 0.22 26.32 -5.36
C SER A 114 1.04 26.50 -4.07
N GLU A 115 0.38 26.81 -2.95
CA GLU A 115 1.00 26.91 -1.62
C GLU A 115 1.52 25.56 -1.12
N GLU A 116 0.72 24.49 -1.27
CA GLU A 116 1.13 23.13 -0.90
C GLU A 116 2.32 22.67 -1.77
N LEU A 117 2.32 23.01 -3.06
CA LEU A 117 3.42 22.71 -3.97
C LEU A 117 4.69 23.45 -3.57
N GLN A 118 4.62 24.74 -3.25
CA GLN A 118 5.79 25.50 -2.81
C GLN A 118 6.34 24.94 -1.50
N LYS A 119 5.47 24.70 -0.51
CA LYS A 119 5.87 24.09 0.77
C LYS A 119 6.51 22.72 0.58
N LEU A 120 5.99 21.90 -0.33
CA LEU A 120 6.58 20.60 -0.66
C LEU A 120 8.01 20.75 -1.21
N LYS A 121 8.25 21.72 -2.10
CA LYS A 121 9.60 21.99 -2.63
C LYS A 121 10.55 22.42 -1.52
N ASP A 122 10.14 23.40 -0.71
CA ASP A 122 10.97 23.95 0.36
C ASP A 122 11.35 22.86 1.38
N LEU A 123 10.40 22.02 1.78
CA LEU A 123 10.65 20.90 2.71
C LEU A 123 11.60 19.86 2.10
N TYR A 124 11.42 19.53 0.82
CA TYR A 124 12.26 18.55 0.15
C TYR A 124 13.70 19.05 -0.07
N GLU A 125 13.86 20.31 -0.47
CA GLU A 125 15.17 20.98 -0.61
C GLU A 125 15.87 21.13 0.75
N ALA A 126 15.11 21.31 1.83
CA ALA A 126 15.61 21.27 3.21
C ALA A 126 15.96 19.84 3.69
N HIS A 127 15.84 18.82 2.84
CA HIS A 127 16.13 17.41 3.14
C HIS A 127 15.29 16.86 4.31
N VAL A 128 14.06 17.36 4.48
CA VAL A 128 13.13 16.85 5.48
C VAL A 128 12.71 15.41 5.11
N PRO A 129 12.70 14.46 6.06
CA PRO A 129 12.26 13.09 5.82
C PRO A 129 10.84 13.00 5.22
N LEU A 130 10.62 12.04 4.32
CA LEU A 130 9.35 11.90 3.56
C LEU A 130 8.14 11.69 4.48
N ASP A 131 8.29 10.94 5.56
CA ASP A 131 7.25 10.72 6.57
C ASP A 131 6.84 12.03 7.24
N GLU A 132 7.82 12.85 7.63
CA GLU A 132 7.57 14.18 8.20
C GLU A 132 6.91 15.12 7.18
N ILE A 133 7.34 15.10 5.92
CA ILE A 133 6.67 15.84 4.84
C ILE A 133 5.20 15.39 4.71
N CYS A 134 4.92 14.08 4.77
CA CYS A 134 3.56 13.56 4.70
C CYS A 134 2.69 14.06 5.86
N HIS A 135 3.25 14.11 7.06
CA HIS A 135 2.59 14.67 8.24
C HIS A 135 2.33 16.18 8.09
N LEU A 136 3.33 16.96 7.68
CA LEU A 136 3.25 18.43 7.53
C LEU A 136 2.29 18.89 6.42
N LEU A 137 2.06 18.05 5.42
CA LEU A 137 1.13 18.32 4.31
C LEU A 137 -0.23 17.63 4.50
N GLU A 138 -0.35 16.74 5.49
CA GLU A 138 -1.50 15.87 5.71
C GLU A 138 -1.88 15.06 4.45
N ARG A 139 -0.85 14.57 3.73
CA ARG A 139 -0.98 13.84 2.47
C ARG A 139 -0.40 12.44 2.62
N ARG A 140 -0.91 11.50 1.84
CA ARG A 140 -0.36 10.13 1.78
C ARG A 140 0.98 10.13 1.07
N GLU A 141 1.88 9.25 1.50
CA GLU A 141 3.22 9.10 0.94
C GLU A 141 3.22 8.91 -0.58
N ARG A 142 2.35 8.03 -1.10
CA ARG A 142 2.20 7.82 -2.54
C ARG A 142 1.87 9.12 -3.29
N GLY A 143 1.03 9.98 -2.72
CA GLY A 143 0.65 11.26 -3.31
C GLY A 143 1.82 12.25 -3.32
N VAL A 144 2.54 12.34 -2.20
CA VAL A 144 3.73 13.19 -2.05
C VAL A 144 4.82 12.76 -3.02
N ARG A 145 5.17 11.47 -3.08
CA ARG A 145 6.17 10.92 -4.02
C ARG A 145 5.80 11.19 -5.47
N ASN A 146 4.54 10.93 -5.85
CA ASN A 146 4.08 11.23 -7.21
C ASN A 146 4.23 12.70 -7.56
N MET A 147 3.93 13.59 -6.62
CA MET A 147 4.06 15.03 -6.85
C MET A 147 5.53 15.45 -6.97
N LEU A 148 6.41 14.96 -6.10
CA LEU A 148 7.86 15.20 -6.18
C LEU A 148 8.46 14.73 -7.52
N ILE A 149 8.02 13.56 -8.02
CA ILE A 149 8.38 13.05 -9.34
C ILE A 149 7.89 14.00 -10.44
N SER A 150 6.63 14.45 -10.37
CA SER A 150 6.07 15.37 -11.38
C SER A 150 6.77 16.73 -11.40
N LEU A 151 7.25 17.20 -10.24
CA LEU A 151 8.06 18.40 -10.08
C LEU A 151 9.53 18.19 -10.47
N LYS A 152 9.93 16.98 -10.87
CA LYS A 152 11.31 16.59 -11.22
C LYS A 152 12.32 16.75 -10.07
N LEU A 153 11.84 16.73 -8.82
CA LEU A 153 12.69 16.77 -7.63
C LEU A 153 13.15 15.38 -7.18
N MET A 154 12.44 14.34 -7.62
CA MET A 154 12.75 12.96 -7.35
C MET A 154 12.78 12.17 -8.67
N PRO A 155 13.73 11.26 -8.88
CA PRO A 155 13.74 10.42 -10.07
C PRO A 155 12.48 9.54 -10.14
N ASP A 156 11.91 9.40 -11.33
CA ASP A 156 10.80 8.47 -11.56
C ASP A 156 11.32 7.03 -11.62
N THR A 157 11.39 6.37 -10.48
CA THR A 157 11.82 4.97 -10.38
C THR A 157 10.88 4.01 -11.12
N ARG A 158 9.71 4.46 -11.58
CA ARG A 158 8.81 3.65 -12.42
C ARG A 158 9.23 3.58 -13.88
N GLN A 159 9.95 4.59 -14.38
CA GLN A 159 10.49 4.59 -15.74
C GLN A 159 11.76 3.73 -15.87
N THR A 160 12.42 3.45 -14.75
CA THR A 160 13.61 2.58 -14.70
C THR A 160 13.25 1.10 -14.58
N MET A 161 11.96 0.73 -14.53
CA MET A 161 11.58 -0.68 -14.58
C MET A 161 11.67 -1.18 -16.02
N PRO A 162 12.48 -2.21 -16.30
CA PRO A 162 12.62 -2.76 -17.65
C PRO A 162 11.25 -3.21 -18.16
N GLY A 163 10.93 -2.85 -19.40
CA GLY A 163 9.63 -3.15 -20.00
C GLY A 163 8.53 -2.12 -19.72
N ARG A 164 8.85 -0.90 -19.27
CA ARG A 164 7.86 0.19 -19.10
C ARG A 164 8.24 1.49 -19.80
N GLU A 165 9.26 1.44 -20.64
CA GLU A 165 9.81 2.60 -21.36
C GLU A 165 8.77 3.21 -22.31
N ARG A 166 7.86 2.39 -22.84
CA ARG A 166 6.76 2.80 -23.74
C ARG A 166 5.38 2.76 -23.08
N ALA A 167 5.31 2.70 -21.74
CA ALA A 167 4.04 2.69 -21.03
C ALA A 167 3.26 4.00 -21.29
N GLY A 168 2.01 3.89 -21.72
CA GLY A 168 1.13 5.03 -22.02
C GLY A 168 1.34 5.68 -23.39
N LEU A 169 2.36 5.26 -24.16
CA LEU A 169 2.51 5.68 -25.56
C LEU A 169 1.47 4.99 -26.45
N PRO A 170 1.00 5.63 -27.54
CA PRO A 170 0.13 4.98 -28.52
C PRO A 170 0.78 3.72 -29.12
N TRP A 171 -0.04 2.72 -29.48
CA TRP A 171 0.41 1.57 -30.25
C TRP A 171 0.71 1.99 -31.69
N ILE A 172 1.86 1.60 -32.22
CA ILE A 172 2.22 1.84 -33.63
C ILE A 172 1.96 0.57 -34.46
N PRO A 173 1.75 0.68 -35.79
CA PRO A 173 1.50 -0.47 -36.66
C PRO A 173 2.49 -1.64 -36.48
N ASP A 174 3.77 -1.34 -36.32
CA ASP A 174 4.81 -2.36 -36.14
C ASP A 174 4.69 -3.13 -34.82
N ASP A 175 4.09 -2.52 -33.78
CA ASP A 175 3.87 -3.17 -32.49
C ASP A 175 2.89 -4.35 -32.60
N PHE A 176 2.02 -4.39 -33.63
CA PHE A 176 0.99 -5.43 -33.77
C PHE A 176 1.54 -6.75 -34.32
N ALA A 177 2.65 -6.72 -35.08
CA ALA A 177 3.25 -7.94 -35.63
C ALA A 177 3.90 -8.82 -34.55
N ILE A 178 4.47 -8.19 -33.50
CA ILE A 178 5.21 -8.88 -32.44
C ILE A 178 4.29 -9.81 -31.61
N PRO A 179 3.10 -9.37 -31.14
CA PRO A 179 2.13 -10.26 -30.51
C PRO A 179 1.78 -11.48 -31.34
N HIS A 180 1.51 -11.33 -32.64
CA HIS A 180 1.21 -12.47 -33.53
C HIS A 180 2.39 -13.44 -33.62
N GLU A 181 3.58 -12.95 -33.95
CA GLU A 181 4.80 -13.77 -34.08
C GLU A 181 5.10 -14.56 -32.80
N MET A 182 4.96 -13.92 -31.65
CA MET A 182 5.29 -14.53 -30.36
C MET A 182 4.17 -15.44 -29.84
N TYR A 183 2.92 -15.15 -30.20
CA TYR A 183 1.78 -16.02 -29.92
C TYR A 183 1.90 -17.37 -30.65
N GLU A 184 2.23 -17.36 -31.95
CA GLU A 184 2.48 -18.59 -32.72
C GLU A 184 3.58 -19.47 -32.10
N LYS A 185 4.57 -18.84 -31.47
CA LYS A 185 5.68 -19.49 -30.77
C LYS A 185 5.35 -19.89 -29.32
N ARG A 186 4.11 -19.68 -28.87
CA ARG A 186 3.66 -19.93 -27.48
C ARG A 186 4.55 -19.24 -26.43
N ALA A 187 5.05 -18.04 -26.74
CA ALA A 187 5.87 -17.31 -25.80
C ALA A 187 5.02 -16.71 -24.67
N PRO A 188 5.53 -16.67 -23.42
CA PRO A 188 4.79 -16.09 -22.31
C PRO A 188 4.64 -14.57 -22.48
N VAL A 189 3.51 -14.00 -22.03
CA VAL A 189 3.19 -12.56 -22.13
C VAL A 189 4.32 -11.67 -21.60
N LYS A 190 4.99 -12.10 -20.52
CA LYS A 190 6.17 -11.43 -19.98
C LYS A 190 7.28 -11.21 -21.01
N LYS A 191 7.55 -12.19 -21.88
CA LYS A 191 8.57 -12.07 -22.94
C LYS A 191 8.13 -11.11 -24.04
N ILE A 192 6.84 -11.08 -24.34
CA ILE A 192 6.25 -10.15 -25.31
C ILE A 192 6.33 -8.72 -24.77
N ALA A 193 6.01 -8.53 -23.49
CA ALA A 193 6.13 -7.27 -22.75
C ALA A 193 7.57 -6.72 -22.73
N GLU A 194 8.54 -7.58 -22.43
CA GLU A 194 9.98 -7.24 -22.52
C GLU A 194 10.35 -6.77 -23.93
N ARG A 195 9.91 -7.49 -24.98
CA ARG A 195 10.24 -7.15 -26.38
C ARG A 195 9.56 -5.88 -26.87
N LEU A 196 8.35 -5.59 -26.39
CA LEU A 196 7.60 -4.38 -26.74
C LEU A 196 7.97 -3.17 -25.89
N HIS A 197 8.76 -3.35 -24.83
CA HIS A 197 9.04 -2.32 -23.84
C HIS A 197 7.76 -1.74 -23.20
N ARG A 198 6.77 -2.60 -22.98
CA ARG A 198 5.45 -2.26 -22.42
C ARG A 198 5.08 -3.19 -21.27
N SER A 199 4.21 -2.73 -20.38
CA SER A 199 3.76 -3.56 -19.26
C SER A 199 3.03 -4.81 -19.74
N GLU A 200 3.13 -5.90 -18.97
CA GLU A 200 2.41 -7.16 -19.24
C GLU A 200 0.90 -6.93 -19.41
N TYR A 201 0.31 -6.04 -18.61
CA TYR A 201 -1.10 -5.67 -18.73
C TYR A 201 -1.44 -4.97 -20.06
N ALA A 202 -0.58 -4.07 -20.55
CA ALA A 202 -0.82 -3.42 -21.84
C ALA A 202 -0.74 -4.44 -22.98
N VAL A 203 0.24 -5.36 -22.93
CA VAL A 203 0.35 -6.45 -23.90
C VAL A 203 -0.85 -7.39 -23.82
N PHE A 204 -1.31 -7.74 -22.62
CA PHE A 204 -2.53 -8.51 -22.40
C PHE A 204 -3.72 -7.89 -23.13
N CYS A 205 -4.03 -6.62 -22.86
CA CYS A 205 -5.15 -5.94 -23.50
C CYS A 205 -5.02 -5.91 -25.02
N GLN A 206 -3.79 -5.75 -25.53
CA GLN A 206 -3.54 -5.73 -26.96
C GLN A 206 -3.71 -7.09 -27.62
N MET A 207 -3.18 -8.15 -27.01
CA MET A 207 -3.37 -9.52 -27.49
C MET A 207 -4.84 -9.90 -27.50
N GLU A 208 -5.58 -9.49 -26.47
CA GLU A 208 -7.02 -9.67 -26.39
C GLU A 208 -7.77 -8.89 -27.49
N HIS A 209 -7.36 -7.67 -27.81
CA HIS A 209 -7.89 -6.90 -28.95
C HIS A 209 -7.64 -7.58 -30.30
N LEU A 210 -6.48 -8.24 -30.44
CA LEU A 210 -6.12 -9.00 -31.64
C LEU A 210 -6.74 -10.40 -31.70
N GLY A 211 -7.51 -10.80 -30.68
CA GLY A 211 -8.10 -12.15 -30.61
C GLY A 211 -7.08 -13.26 -30.34
N LEU A 212 -5.91 -12.93 -29.81
CA LEU A 212 -4.79 -13.85 -29.54
C LEU A 212 -4.84 -14.43 -28.11
N TYR A 213 -6.04 -14.68 -27.56
CA TYR A 213 -6.22 -15.17 -26.19
C TYR A 213 -7.23 -16.31 -26.11
N GLY A 214 -6.93 -17.34 -25.30
CA GLY A 214 -7.74 -18.56 -25.10
C GLY A 214 -7.37 -19.29 -23.80
N ASP A 215 -8.04 -20.42 -23.52
CA ASP A 215 -8.00 -21.17 -22.23
C ASP A 215 -6.76 -22.07 -22.07
N GLU A 216 -5.65 -21.73 -22.71
CA GLU A 216 -4.43 -22.54 -22.65
C GLU A 216 -3.58 -22.26 -21.38
N GLU A 217 -2.82 -23.27 -20.95
CA GLU A 217 -2.01 -23.25 -19.73
C GLU A 217 -0.84 -22.25 -19.84
N GLY A 218 -0.69 -21.34 -18.86
CA GLY A 218 0.33 -20.29 -18.84
C GLY A 218 -0.19 -18.86 -19.04
N TYR A 219 -1.49 -18.71 -19.29
CA TYR A 219 -2.16 -17.41 -19.35
C TYR A 219 -2.76 -17.02 -17.99
N PRO A 220 -2.88 -15.72 -17.68
CA PRO A 220 -3.58 -15.27 -16.49
C PRO A 220 -5.02 -15.83 -16.51
N PRO A 221 -5.55 -16.30 -15.37
CA PRO A 221 -6.86 -16.92 -15.32
C PRO A 221 -7.95 -16.03 -15.94
N GLN A 222 -9.00 -16.67 -16.50
CA GLN A 222 -10.17 -16.02 -17.08
C GLN A 222 -10.77 -14.93 -16.16
N ASP A 223 -10.52 -14.99 -14.86
CA ASP A 223 -10.84 -13.95 -13.87
C ASP A 223 -10.25 -12.55 -14.14
N MET A 224 -9.31 -12.42 -15.10
CA MET A 224 -8.88 -11.11 -15.61
C MET A 224 -9.83 -10.53 -16.67
N ARG A 225 -10.67 -11.35 -17.33
CA ARG A 225 -11.79 -10.90 -18.18
C ARG A 225 -12.98 -10.52 -17.30
N ARG A 226 -12.81 -9.53 -16.42
CA ARG A 226 -13.89 -9.09 -15.52
C ARG A 226 -15.04 -8.37 -16.22
N VAL A 227 -14.85 -8.00 -17.49
CA VAL A 227 -15.75 -7.09 -18.20
C VAL A 227 -16.08 -7.70 -19.56
N ASP A 228 -17.36 -7.94 -19.80
CA ASP A 228 -17.87 -8.21 -21.14
C ASP A 228 -17.68 -6.94 -21.99
N LYS A 229 -16.81 -7.05 -23.00
CA LYS A 229 -16.39 -5.92 -23.81
C LYS A 229 -17.49 -5.40 -24.71
N ASP A 230 -18.35 -6.28 -25.20
CA ASP A 230 -19.44 -5.89 -26.08
C ASP A 230 -20.48 -5.14 -25.26
N ALA A 231 -20.80 -5.65 -24.06
CA ALA A 231 -21.62 -4.91 -23.10
C ALA A 231 -20.99 -3.56 -22.69
N LEU A 232 -19.69 -3.50 -22.43
CA LEU A 232 -19.01 -2.24 -22.08
C LEU A 232 -19.01 -1.23 -23.25
N ARG A 233 -18.80 -1.71 -24.48
CA ARG A 233 -18.87 -0.91 -25.69
C ARG A 233 -20.28 -0.37 -25.88
N ASP A 234 -21.29 -1.23 -25.81
CA ASP A 234 -22.70 -0.86 -25.94
C ASP A 234 -23.08 0.18 -24.89
N MET A 235 -22.69 0.00 -23.63
CA MET A 235 -22.93 1.00 -22.58
C MET A 235 -22.26 2.34 -22.91
N CYS A 236 -20.99 2.32 -23.35
CA CYS A 236 -20.27 3.54 -23.70
C CYS A 236 -20.88 4.26 -24.93
N GLU A 237 -21.31 3.51 -25.95
CA GLU A 237 -21.95 4.04 -27.16
C GLU A 237 -23.35 4.60 -26.87
N ASN A 238 -24.06 4.02 -25.88
CA ASN A 238 -25.33 4.53 -25.35
C ASN A 238 -25.16 5.69 -24.36
N GLY A 239 -23.94 6.20 -24.16
CA GLY A 239 -23.66 7.38 -23.34
C GLY A 239 -23.59 7.13 -21.83
N ALA A 240 -23.43 5.88 -21.39
CA ALA A 240 -23.20 5.57 -19.98
C ALA A 240 -21.92 6.25 -19.47
N THR A 241 -21.95 6.67 -18.21
CA THR A 241 -20.81 7.26 -17.51
C THR A 241 -19.82 6.19 -17.05
N ASP A 242 -18.57 6.60 -16.80
CA ASP A 242 -17.54 5.68 -16.28
C ASP A 242 -17.95 5.05 -14.92
N ASP A 243 -18.72 5.77 -14.10
CA ASP A 243 -19.24 5.30 -12.81
C ASP A 243 -20.36 4.25 -12.98
N GLU A 244 -21.29 4.45 -13.91
CA GLU A 244 -22.36 3.49 -14.21
C GLU A 244 -21.79 2.18 -14.77
N MET A 245 -20.81 2.27 -15.67
CA MET A 245 -20.09 1.10 -16.17
C MET A 245 -19.32 0.41 -15.04
N ALA A 246 -18.65 1.16 -14.16
CA ALA A 246 -17.91 0.61 -13.03
C ALA A 246 -18.81 -0.17 -12.07
N GLN A 247 -20.00 0.38 -11.77
CA GLN A 247 -21.00 -0.28 -10.94
C GLN A 247 -21.58 -1.53 -11.61
N HIS A 248 -21.84 -1.49 -12.93
CA HIS A 248 -22.41 -2.62 -13.66
C HIS A 248 -21.48 -3.85 -13.66
N PHE A 249 -20.18 -3.63 -13.85
CA PHE A 249 -19.19 -4.69 -13.94
C PHE A 249 -18.47 -5.00 -12.61
N ASP A 250 -18.86 -4.36 -11.51
CA ASP A 250 -18.21 -4.46 -10.19
C ASP A 250 -16.68 -4.27 -10.27
N ILE A 251 -16.26 -3.22 -10.99
CA ILE A 251 -14.84 -2.85 -11.14
C ILE A 251 -14.63 -1.37 -10.83
N SER A 252 -13.38 -0.97 -10.60
CA SER A 252 -13.06 0.43 -10.38
C SER A 252 -13.27 1.27 -11.66
N VAL A 253 -13.66 2.54 -11.49
CA VAL A 253 -13.75 3.55 -12.56
C VAL A 253 -12.44 3.65 -13.37
N ASN A 254 -11.29 3.53 -12.70
CA ASN A 254 -9.99 3.54 -13.38
C ASN A 254 -9.78 2.31 -14.27
N ALA A 255 -10.30 1.15 -13.87
CA ALA A 255 -10.27 -0.05 -14.70
C ALA A 255 -11.15 0.13 -15.94
N VAL A 256 -12.37 0.68 -15.79
CA VAL A 256 -13.24 1.04 -16.93
C VAL A 256 -12.51 1.96 -17.91
N ARG A 257 -11.91 3.05 -17.42
CA ARG A 257 -11.14 3.98 -18.27
C ARG A 257 -9.99 3.30 -19.00
N ALA A 258 -9.24 2.47 -18.29
CA ALA A 258 -8.15 1.71 -18.90
C ALA A 258 -8.67 0.76 -19.98
N TYR A 259 -9.76 0.05 -19.75
CA TYR A 259 -10.39 -0.84 -20.73
C TYR A 259 -10.86 -0.09 -21.98
N LEU A 260 -11.54 1.04 -21.81
CA LEU A 260 -12.04 1.84 -22.92
C LEU A 260 -10.90 2.38 -23.81
N VAL A 261 -9.80 2.82 -23.19
CA VAL A 261 -8.62 3.32 -23.91
C VAL A 261 -7.85 2.18 -24.57
N TYR A 262 -7.54 1.11 -23.85
CA TYR A 262 -6.75 0.00 -24.38
C TYR A 262 -7.50 -0.84 -25.42
N SER A 263 -8.83 -0.90 -25.35
CA SER A 263 -9.65 -1.58 -26.36
C SER A 263 -9.93 -0.72 -27.60
N GLY A 264 -9.45 0.53 -27.62
CA GLY A 264 -9.66 1.48 -28.72
C GLY A 264 -11.09 2.02 -28.82
N ILE A 265 -11.94 1.79 -27.81
CA ILE A 265 -13.33 2.28 -27.77
C ILE A 265 -13.35 3.80 -27.59
N ARG A 266 -12.49 4.33 -26.71
CA ARG A 266 -12.33 5.77 -26.47
C ARG A 266 -10.97 6.24 -26.96
N LYS A 267 -10.93 7.25 -27.84
CA LYS A 267 -9.68 7.89 -28.28
C LYS A 267 -9.09 8.73 -27.15
N GLY A 268 -7.88 8.42 -26.70
CA GLY A 268 -7.15 9.16 -25.68
C GLY A 268 -5.89 8.42 -25.21
N SER A 269 -4.90 9.15 -24.70
CA SER A 269 -3.79 8.55 -23.96
C SER A 269 -4.23 8.26 -22.54
N LEU A 270 -3.77 7.15 -21.94
CA LEU A 270 -3.84 6.90 -20.50
C LEU A 270 -2.94 7.84 -19.67
N GLY A 271 -2.53 8.96 -20.28
CA GLY A 271 -1.91 10.08 -19.61
C GLY A 271 -2.60 10.26 -18.28
N PHE A 272 -1.84 10.00 -17.22
CA PHE A 272 -2.21 10.38 -15.87
C PHE A 272 -2.90 11.73 -15.99
N MET A 273 -4.15 11.81 -15.56
CA MET A 273 -4.89 13.05 -15.40
C MET A 273 -4.11 13.95 -14.43
N VAL A 274 -3.01 14.52 -14.90
CA VAL A 274 -2.50 15.79 -14.45
C VAL A 274 -3.51 16.76 -15.06
N PRO A 275 -4.25 17.51 -14.25
CA PRO A 275 -5.15 18.51 -14.79
C PRO A 275 -4.31 19.45 -15.65
N HIS A 276 -4.66 19.58 -16.93
CA HIS A 276 -4.27 20.73 -17.73
C HIS A 276 -4.79 21.96 -16.97
N ASN A 277 -3.87 22.71 -16.36
CA ASN A 277 -4.14 24.09 -16.02
C ASN A 277 -4.03 24.86 -17.33
N ASP A 278 -5.17 25.22 -17.90
CA ASP A 278 -5.22 26.28 -18.89
C ASP A 278 -4.80 27.58 -18.19
N VAL A 279 -3.79 28.23 -18.78
CA VAL A 279 -3.36 29.60 -18.50
C VAL A 279 -4.31 30.56 -19.20
#